data_AF-A0A977L5H0-F1
#
_entry.id   AF-A0A977L5H0-F1
#
_cell.length_a   1.000
_cell.length_b   1.000
_cell.length_c   1.000
_cell.angle_alpha   90.00
_cell.angle_beta   90.00
_cell.angle_gamma   90.00
#
_symmetry.space_group_name_H-M   'P 1'
#
loop_
_entity.id
_entity.type
_entity.pdbx_description
1 polymer ?
#
loop_
_entity_poly.entity_id
_entity_poly.type
_entity_poly.pdbx_seq_one_letter_code
_entity_poly.pdbx_strand_id
1 'polypeptide(L)' 'MRRLFKKGERVRSKIDGKVMEVLRYIKANVIQVKSFDIEAKEVRTGIIKEDKLNRAA' A
#
# COMPACT_ATOMS: atom_id res chain seq x y z
N MET A 1 16.84 -8.70 9.04
CA MET A 1 16.19 -7.36 9.10
C MET A 1 15.07 -7.30 8.07
N ARG A 2 13.82 -7.05 8.47
CA ARG A 2 12.74 -6.74 7.52
C ARG A 2 13.02 -5.37 6.90
N ARG A 3 12.99 -5.27 5.57
CA ARG A 3 13.13 -4.00 4.85
C ARG A 3 11.77 -3.33 4.80
N LEU A 4 11.62 -2.21 5.50
CA LEU A 4 10.45 -1.34 5.37
C LEU A 4 10.28 -0.96 3.89
N PHE A 5 9.03 -0.89 3.44
CA PHE A 5 8.67 -0.27 2.16
C PHE A 5 9.13 1.19 2.13
N LYS A 6 9.51 1.69 0.95
CA LYS A 6 9.85 3.10 0.74
C LYS A 6 8.63 3.88 0.26
N LYS A 7 8.60 5.18 0.50
CA LYS A 7 7.64 6.07 -0.15
C LYS A 7 7.79 5.98 -1.67
N GLY A 8 6.68 5.87 -2.39
CA GLY A 8 6.65 5.65 -3.84
C GLY A 8 6.79 4.19 -4.26
N GLU A 9 7.05 3.27 -3.32
CA GLU A 9 7.17 1.85 -3.64
C GLU A 9 5.79 1.25 -4.00
N ARG A 10 5.76 0.41 -5.03
CA ARG A 10 4.56 -0.34 -5.40
C ARG A 10 4.46 -1.60 -4.56
N VAL A 11 3.32 -1.76 -3.91
CA VAL A 11 3.00 -2.90 -3.04
C VAL A 11 1.71 -3.53 -3.51
N ARG A 12 1.57 -4.84 -3.29
CA ARG A 12 0.35 -5.58 -3.58
C ARG A 12 -0.35 -5.91 -2.26
N SER A 13 -1.65 -5.65 -2.20
CA SER A 13 -2.47 -6.09 -1.08
C SER A 13 -2.70 -7.60 -1.14
N LYS A 14 -2.55 -8.27 0.01
CA LYS A 14 -2.83 -9.71 0.16
C LYS A 14 -4.31 -10.04 0.23
N ILE A 15 -5.16 -9.04 0.50
CA ILE A 15 -6.59 -9.24 0.71
C ILE A 15 -7.31 -9.34 -0.64
N ASP A 16 -7.03 -8.39 -1.53
CA ASP A 16 -7.76 -8.18 -2.79
C ASP A 16 -6.83 -8.26 -4.03
N GLY A 17 -5.53 -8.45 -3.84
CA GLY A 17 -4.56 -8.54 -4.94
C GLY A 17 -4.28 -7.20 -5.63
N LYS A 18 -4.88 -6.09 -5.19
CA LYS A 18 -4.71 -4.77 -5.84
C LYS A 18 -3.31 -4.22 -5.63
N VAL A 19 -2.79 -3.56 -6.65
CA VAL A 19 -1.51 -2.85 -6.60
C VAL A 19 -1.74 -1.42 -6.11
N MET A 20 -0.95 -1.01 -5.14
CA MET A 20 -1.04 0.27 -4.45
C MET A 20 0.35 0.89 -4.34
N GLU A 21 0.42 2.21 -4.18
CA GLU A 21 1.66 2.95 -3.97
C GLU A 21 1.75 3.43 -2.52
N VAL A 22 2.91 3.23 -1.89
CA VAL A 22 3.16 3.65 -0.51
C VAL A 22 3.36 5.17 -0.45
N LEU A 23 2.56 5.86 0.38
CA LEU A 23 2.70 7.29 0.60
C LEU A 23 3.58 7.62 1.80
N ARG A 24 3.32 6.98 2.95
CA ARG A 24 4.10 7.17 4.17
C ARG A 24 3.87 6.05 5.17
N TYR A 25 4.87 5.86 6.03
CA TYR A 25 4.69 5.11 7.28
C TYR A 25 4.09 6.04 8.33
N ILE A 26 3.16 5.50 9.10
CA ILE A 26 2.54 6.22 10.20
C ILE A 26 3.20 5.76 11.51
N LYS A 27 2.59 4.84 12.25
CA LYS A 27 3.09 4.24 13.48
C LYS A 27 2.56 2.81 13.58
N ALA A 28 3.18 1.97 14.40
CA ALA A 28 2.75 0.59 14.65
C ALA A 28 2.58 -0.28 13.40
N ASN A 29 3.52 -0.19 12.45
CA ASN A 29 3.51 -0.92 11.17
C ASN A 29 2.27 -0.63 10.30
N VAL A 30 1.72 0.57 10.43
CA VAL A 30 0.61 1.05 9.62
C VAL A 30 1.14 1.97 8.52
N ILE A 31 0.65 1.75 7.31
CA ILE A 31 1.12 2.39 6.09
C ILE A 31 -0.06 3.07 5.40
N GLN A 32 0.14 4.32 5.02
CA GLN A 32 -0.76 4.99 4.12
C GLN A 32 -0.38 4.65 2.68
N VAL A 33 -1.35 4.17 1.93
CA VAL A 33 -1.21 3.81 0.52
C VAL A 33 -2.20 4.59 -0.32
N LYS A 34 -1.92 4.73 -1.61
CA LYS A 34 -2.90 5.17 -2.60
C LYS A 34 -3.07 4.10 -3.66
N SER A 35 -4.28 3.97 -4.17
CA SER A 35 -4.60 3.10 -5.29
C SER A 35 -5.55 3.82 -6.22
N PHE A 36 -5.44 3.51 -7.51
CA PHE A 36 -6.42 3.98 -8.48
C PHE A 36 -7.62 3.04 -8.46
N ASP A 37 -8.79 3.59 -8.18
CA ASP A 37 -10.06 2.87 -8.29
C ASP A 37 -10.51 2.94 -9.75
N ILE A 38 -10.55 1.79 -10.42
CA ILE A 38 -10.87 1.70 -11.84
C ILE A 38 -12.35 2.00 -12.10
N GLU A 39 -13.23 1.61 -11.17
CA GLU A 39 -14.67 1.80 -11.31
C GLU A 39 -15.04 3.28 -11.11
N ALA A 40 -14.52 3.88 -10.04
CA ALA A 40 -14.76 5.29 -9.74
C ALA A 40 -13.89 6.24 -10.60
N LYS A 41 -12.86 5.72 -11.28
CA LYS A 41 -11.84 6.49 -12.01
C LYS A 41 -11.14 7.56 -11.16
N GLU A 42 -10.94 7.25 -9.88
CA GLU A 42 -10.40 8.19 -8.89
C GLU A 42 -9.23 7.59 -8.10
N VAL A 43 -8.33 8.44 -7.62
CA VAL A 43 -7.26 8.03 -6.70
C VAL A 43 -7.82 8.00 -5.29
N ARG A 44 -7.86 6.81 -4.68
CA ARG A 44 -8.25 6.64 -3.28
C ARG A 44 -7.01 6.45 -2.42
N THR A 45 -7.04 7.02 -1.22
CA THR A 45 -6.02 6.76 -0.20
C THR A 45 -6.59 5.87 0.88
N GLY A 46 -5.79 4.95 1.37
CA GLY A 46 -6.18 3.98 2.39
C GLY A 46 -5.08 3.81 3.43
N ILE A 47 -5.46 3.32 4.60
CA ILE A 47 -4.54 3.02 5.69
C ILE A 47 -4.59 1.51 5.90
N ILE A 48 -3.44 0.84 5.69
CA ILE A 48 -3.34 -0.62 5.72
C ILE A 48 -2.16 -1.00 6.60
N LYS A 49 -2.28 -2.11 7.33
CA LYS A 49 -1.17 -2.68 8.08
C LYS A 49 -0.16 -3.34 7.13
N GLU A 50 1.13 -3.19 7.41
CA GLU A 50 2.24 -3.68 6.60
C GLU A 50 2.18 -5.21 6.38
N ASP A 51 1.71 -5.97 7.38
CA ASP A 51 1.57 -7.43 7.33
C ASP A 51 0.64 -7.92 6.21
N LYS A 52 -0.33 -7.09 5.82
CA LYS A 52 -1.30 -7.31 4.74
C LYS A 52 -0.76 -6.92 3.36
N LEU A 53 0.46 -6.44 3.26
CA LEU A 53 1.08 -6.00 2.01
C LEU A 53 2.26 -6.90 1.64
N ASN A 54 2.46 -7.06 0.33
CA ASN A 54 3.65 -7.66 -0.27
C ASN A 54 4.32 -6.63 -1.16
N ARG A 55 5.64 -6.74 -1.34
CA ARG A 55 6.34 -5.97 -2.37
C ARG A 55 5.81 -6.43 -3.74
N ALA A 56 5.34 -5.50 -4.56
CA ALA A 56 5.02 -5.83 -5.94
C ALA A 56 6.36 -5.96 -6.69
N ALA A 57 6.66 -7.17 -7.16
CA ALA A 57 7.81 -7.43 -8.03
C ALA A 57 7.58 -6.79 -9.41
#